data_AF-A0A3M6VVV5-F1
#
_entry.id   AF-A0A3M6VVV5-F1
#
_cell.length_a   1.000
_cell.length_b   1.000
_cell.length_c   1.000
_cell.angle_alpha   90.00
_cell.angle_beta   90.00
_cell.angle_gamma   90.00
#
_symmetry.space_group_name_H-M   'P 1'
#
loop_
_entity.id
_entity.type
_entity.pdbx_description
1 polymer ?
#
loop_
_entity_poly.entity_id
_entity_poly.type
_entity_poly.pdbx_seq_one_letter_code
_entity_poly.pdbx_strand_id
1 'polypeptide(L)'
;MEDFTQINQHVDVRDHHAEVIRRVGANSIVMLKNTNQALPLKSPRQLAVIGEDAGPSLFGPNGCADRGCDNGTLAMGWGSGSTNFPYLVDPLSAIQHRALEDGTVVQYVLDNYDTSLIDAVVSQAEACLVFVNADSGEGYIEVDGNYGDRNNLTAWMRGDDLINEVAGNCSNTIVVAHTPGPILMEPWIENPNVTAVLMAGLPGQESGNSLVDVLYGAVNPSGKLPWTIGKK
;
A
#
# COMPACT_ATOMS: atom_id res chain seq x y z
N MET A 1 -44.13 6.29 7.24
CA MET A 1 -42.88 6.93 6.81
C MET A 1 -42.47 7.82 7.96
N GLU A 2 -41.42 7.46 8.68
CA GLU A 2 -40.88 8.32 9.74
C GLU A 2 -40.21 9.52 9.06
N ASP A 3 -40.60 10.72 9.50
CA ASP A 3 -40.17 12.00 8.95
C ASP A 3 -38.86 12.42 9.63
N PHE A 4 -37.74 11.87 9.15
CA PHE A 4 -36.43 12.22 9.67
C PHE A 4 -35.98 13.57 9.09
N THR A 5 -35.82 14.57 9.96
CA THR A 5 -35.17 15.84 9.59
C THR A 5 -33.66 15.66 9.68
N GLN A 6 -32.95 15.88 8.56
CA GLN A 6 -31.49 15.84 8.55
C GLN A 6 -30.93 17.10 9.21
N ILE A 7 -30.21 16.94 10.31
CA ILE A 7 -29.54 18.03 11.05
C ILE A 7 -28.03 17.86 10.86
N ASN A 8 -27.28 18.97 10.74
CA ASN A 8 -25.82 18.99 10.62
C ASN A 8 -25.24 18.36 9.34
N GLN A 9 -25.96 18.49 8.22
CA GLN A 9 -25.41 18.14 6.91
C GLN A 9 -24.26 19.08 6.54
N HIS A 10 -23.15 18.53 6.01
CA HIS A 10 -21.96 19.27 5.55
C HIS A 10 -21.17 20.04 6.64
N VAL A 11 -21.28 19.65 7.91
CA VAL A 11 -20.40 20.20 8.96
C VAL A 11 -19.02 19.54 8.87
N ASP A 12 -17.96 20.36 8.84
CA ASP A 12 -16.59 19.85 8.93
C ASP A 12 -16.27 19.43 10.36
N VAL A 13 -16.02 18.13 10.55
CA VAL A 13 -15.71 17.50 11.85
C VAL A 13 -14.29 16.91 11.89
N ARG A 14 -13.45 17.26 10.92
CA ARG A 14 -12.13 16.62 10.75
C ARG A 14 -11.11 17.10 11.77
N ASP A 15 -11.21 18.35 12.21
CA ASP A 15 -10.26 18.99 13.13
C ASP A 15 -8.80 18.63 12.77
N HIS A 16 -7.95 18.34 13.76
CA HIS A 16 -6.57 17.88 13.54
C HIS A 16 -6.43 16.34 13.54
N HIS A 17 -7.52 15.59 13.25
CA HIS A 17 -7.48 14.12 13.33
C HIS A 17 -6.51 13.47 12.32
N ALA A 18 -6.15 14.16 11.24
CA ALA A 18 -5.12 13.70 10.30
C ALA A 18 -3.79 13.39 10.99
N GLU A 19 -3.40 14.17 12.02
CA GLU A 19 -2.14 13.96 12.76
C GLU A 19 -2.11 12.61 13.47
N VAL A 20 -3.22 12.24 14.12
CA VAL A 20 -3.30 10.94 14.81
C VAL A 20 -3.41 9.79 13.81
N ILE A 21 -4.11 9.98 12.67
CA ILE A 21 -4.18 8.96 11.61
C ILE A 21 -2.79 8.67 11.07
N ARG A 22 -2.02 9.70 10.67
CA ARG A 22 -0.64 9.54 10.17
C ARG A 22 0.25 8.84 11.20
N ARG A 23 0.17 9.28 12.45
CA ARG A 23 0.95 8.68 13.54
C ARG A 23 0.59 7.22 13.78
N VAL A 24 -0.69 6.86 13.74
CA VAL A 24 -1.13 5.47 13.90
C VAL A 24 -0.66 4.63 12.72
N GLY A 25 -0.86 5.10 11.48
CA GLY A 25 -0.40 4.43 10.26
C GLY A 25 1.09 4.13 10.31
N ALA A 26 1.93 5.11 10.67
CA ALA A 26 3.37 4.92 10.74
C ALA A 26 3.78 3.91 11.83
N ASN A 27 3.17 4.00 13.02
CA ASN A 27 3.48 3.11 14.14
C ASN A 27 2.93 1.69 13.98
N SER A 28 1.89 1.50 13.15
CA SER A 28 1.33 0.17 12.85
C SER A 28 2.10 -0.61 11.79
N ILE A 29 2.94 0.05 10.98
CA ILE A 29 3.76 -0.62 9.97
C ILE A 29 4.69 -1.64 10.65
N VAL A 30 4.65 -2.88 10.15
CA VAL A 30 5.49 -3.98 10.62
C VAL A 30 6.60 -4.25 9.62
N MET A 31 7.85 -4.10 10.05
CA MET A 31 9.01 -4.50 9.25
C MET A 31 9.29 -6.00 9.42
N LEU A 32 9.04 -6.77 8.36
CA LEU A 32 9.18 -8.23 8.34
C LEU A 32 10.58 -8.68 7.90
N LYS A 33 11.19 -7.93 6.98
CA LYS A 33 12.53 -8.18 6.47
C LYS A 33 13.23 -6.83 6.28
N ASN A 34 14.52 -6.78 6.60
CA ASN A 34 15.41 -5.67 6.25
C ASN A 34 16.86 -6.19 6.26
N THR A 35 17.38 -6.52 5.09
CA THR A 35 18.75 -6.96 4.88
C THR A 35 19.58 -5.83 4.27
N ASN A 36 20.90 -5.89 4.44
CA ASN A 36 21.84 -4.93 3.85
C ASN A 36 21.57 -3.45 4.17
N GLN A 37 20.83 -3.18 5.26
CA GLN A 37 20.40 -1.81 5.62
C GLN A 37 19.64 -1.10 4.49
N ALA A 38 18.80 -1.85 3.74
CA ALA A 38 18.01 -1.30 2.65
C ALA A 38 17.06 -0.18 3.10
N LEU A 39 16.52 -0.29 4.32
CA LEU A 39 15.80 0.78 5.00
C LEU A 39 16.51 1.22 6.28
N PRO A 40 16.44 2.52 6.65
CA PRO A 40 15.74 3.59 5.93
C PRO A 40 16.47 4.04 4.67
N LEU A 41 15.72 4.59 3.71
CA LEU A 41 16.24 5.20 2.49
C LEU A 41 17.12 6.41 2.82
N LYS A 42 18.24 6.55 2.11
CA LYS A 42 19.23 7.62 2.30
C LYS A 42 19.42 8.41 1.01
N SER A 43 18.34 9.04 0.54
CA SER A 43 18.33 9.87 -0.67
C SER A 43 18.95 9.14 -1.89
N PRO A 44 18.38 7.99 -2.27
CA PRO A 44 18.84 7.25 -3.45
C PRO A 44 18.76 8.11 -4.69
N ARG A 45 19.67 7.94 -5.65
CA ARG A 45 19.66 8.79 -6.85
C ARG A 45 18.40 8.55 -7.71
N GLN A 46 17.92 7.31 -7.74
CA GLN A 46 16.78 6.90 -8.54
C GLN A 46 15.97 5.80 -7.86
N LEU A 47 14.66 6.02 -7.75
CA LEU A 47 13.66 5.07 -7.29
C LEU A 47 12.76 4.63 -8.45
N ALA A 48 12.44 3.34 -8.46
CA ALA A 48 11.31 2.79 -9.19
C ALA A 48 10.15 2.56 -8.21
N VAL A 49 8.96 3.05 -8.51
CA VAL A 49 7.73 2.77 -7.74
C VAL A 49 6.80 1.96 -8.62
N ILE A 50 6.60 0.69 -8.26
CA ILE A 50 5.91 -0.29 -9.09
C ILE A 50 4.67 -0.80 -8.36
N GLY A 51 3.57 -0.92 -9.09
CA GLY A 51 2.34 -1.54 -8.63
C GLY A 51 1.18 -0.57 -8.53
N GLU A 52 -0.02 -1.03 -8.91
CA GLU A 52 -1.27 -0.26 -8.85
C GLU A 52 -1.54 0.27 -7.42
N ASP A 53 -1.22 -0.54 -6.41
CA ASP A 53 -1.39 -0.20 -4.99
C ASP A 53 -0.53 1.00 -4.54
N ALA A 54 0.46 1.43 -5.34
CA ALA A 54 1.19 2.65 -5.06
C ALA A 54 0.41 3.92 -5.43
N GLY A 55 -0.58 3.81 -6.32
CA GLY A 55 -1.22 4.96 -6.97
C GLY A 55 -2.63 5.27 -6.47
N PRO A 56 -3.24 6.36 -6.97
CA PRO A 56 -4.61 6.71 -6.65
C PRO A 56 -5.61 5.81 -7.39
N SER A 57 -6.82 5.67 -6.84
CA SER A 57 -7.95 5.11 -7.60
C SER A 57 -8.28 5.98 -8.81
N LEU A 58 -8.53 5.34 -9.96
CA LEU A 58 -8.98 5.98 -11.20
C LEU A 58 -10.36 6.64 -11.07
N PHE A 59 -11.14 6.24 -10.06
CA PHE A 59 -12.50 6.75 -9.82
C PHE A 59 -12.55 7.75 -8.66
N GLY A 60 -11.40 8.13 -8.12
CA GLY A 60 -11.27 8.87 -6.86
C GLY A 60 -11.49 7.96 -5.64
N PRO A 61 -11.07 8.40 -4.43
CA PRO A 61 -10.99 7.52 -3.25
C PRO A 61 -12.36 7.05 -2.72
N ASN A 62 -13.46 7.66 -3.18
CA ASN A 62 -14.83 7.27 -2.84
C ASN A 62 -15.65 6.84 -4.06
N GLY A 63 -15.01 6.59 -5.20
CA GLY A 63 -15.71 6.30 -6.46
C GLY A 63 -16.51 5.00 -6.43
N CYS A 64 -16.06 4.03 -5.64
CA CYS A 64 -16.76 2.76 -5.41
C CYS A 64 -17.62 2.88 -4.14
N ALA A 65 -18.91 2.55 -4.27
CA ALA A 65 -19.83 2.47 -3.14
C ALA A 65 -19.30 1.49 -2.08
N ASP A 66 -19.34 1.89 -0.82
CA ASP A 66 -18.82 1.11 0.33
C ASP A 66 -17.41 0.55 0.14
N ARG A 67 -16.59 1.23 -0.68
CA ARG A 67 -15.23 0.82 -1.06
C ARG A 67 -15.17 -0.55 -1.77
N GLY A 68 -16.26 -0.98 -2.40
CA GLY A 68 -16.38 -2.27 -3.08
C GLY A 68 -15.61 -2.41 -4.39
N CYS A 69 -14.33 -2.04 -4.39
CA CYS A 69 -13.37 -2.27 -5.48
C CYS A 69 -11.95 -2.23 -4.91
N ASP A 70 -11.03 -2.95 -5.55
CA ASP A 70 -9.60 -2.87 -5.26
C ASP A 70 -8.91 -2.18 -6.44
N ASN A 71 -8.94 -0.83 -6.44
CA ASN A 71 -8.39 -0.01 -7.52
C ASN A 71 -7.53 1.13 -6.96
N GLY A 72 -6.25 1.13 -7.28
CA GLY A 72 -5.25 1.97 -6.62
C GLY A 72 -4.86 1.45 -5.24
N THR A 73 -4.35 2.34 -4.38
CA THR A 73 -3.88 2.00 -3.04
C THR A 73 -4.99 1.52 -2.10
N LEU A 74 -4.74 0.41 -1.41
CA LEU A 74 -5.69 -0.15 -0.45
C LEU A 74 -5.51 0.47 0.94
N ALA A 75 -6.37 1.43 1.28
CA ALA A 75 -6.35 2.09 2.58
C ALA A 75 -7.48 1.65 3.53
N MET A 76 -8.45 0.88 3.03
CA MET A 76 -9.65 0.42 3.74
C MET A 76 -10.31 -0.71 2.94
N GLY A 77 -10.76 -1.78 3.61
CA GLY A 77 -11.58 -2.81 2.96
C GLY A 77 -13.03 -2.38 2.75
N TRP A 78 -13.84 -3.24 2.13
CA TRP A 78 -15.19 -2.89 1.74
C TRP A 78 -16.29 -3.23 2.77
N GLY A 79 -17.46 -2.62 2.58
CA GLY A 79 -18.68 -2.92 3.32
C GLY A 79 -19.09 -1.82 4.29
N SER A 80 -19.96 -2.17 5.25
CA SER A 80 -20.55 -1.19 6.18
C SER A 80 -19.54 -0.61 7.19
N GLY A 81 -18.39 -1.27 7.38
CA GLY A 81 -17.28 -0.80 8.19
C GLY A 81 -16.44 0.33 7.55
N SER A 82 -16.88 0.86 6.41
CA SER A 82 -16.16 1.89 5.67
C SER A 82 -16.62 3.32 6.01
N THR A 83 -15.81 4.30 5.60
CA THR A 83 -16.19 5.71 5.59
C THR A 83 -15.75 6.36 4.29
N ASN A 84 -16.27 7.55 4.00
CA ASN A 84 -15.80 8.35 2.88
C ASN A 84 -14.52 9.11 3.27
N PHE A 85 -13.49 8.95 2.44
CA PHE A 85 -12.24 9.68 2.55
C PHE A 85 -12.47 11.19 2.28
N PRO A 86 -12.01 12.10 3.16
CA PRO A 86 -11.95 13.52 2.80
C PRO A 86 -10.87 13.79 1.74
N TYR A 87 -9.86 12.92 1.71
CA TYR A 87 -8.80 12.74 0.72
C TYR A 87 -8.14 11.39 1.01
N LEU A 88 -7.29 10.92 0.10
CA LEU A 88 -6.42 9.78 0.35
C LEU A 88 -5.05 10.12 -0.25
N VAL A 89 -4.02 10.18 0.59
CA VAL A 89 -2.64 10.35 0.12
C VAL A 89 -2.11 8.98 -0.27
N ASP A 90 -1.94 8.74 -1.56
CA ASP A 90 -1.35 7.50 -2.08
C ASP A 90 0.18 7.45 -1.86
N PRO A 91 0.78 6.26 -1.80
CA PRO A 91 2.22 6.09 -1.64
C PRO A 91 3.06 6.85 -2.68
N LEU A 92 2.71 6.77 -3.96
CA LEU A 92 3.47 7.40 -5.05
C LEU A 92 3.53 8.91 -4.86
N SER A 93 2.39 9.56 -4.60
CA SER A 93 2.32 11.00 -4.35
C SER A 93 3.20 11.43 -3.17
N ALA A 94 3.16 10.69 -2.06
CA ALA A 94 3.98 11.00 -0.89
C ALA A 94 5.47 10.78 -1.14
N ILE A 95 5.84 9.69 -1.83
CA ILE A 95 7.22 9.37 -2.19
C ILE A 95 7.78 10.42 -3.15
N GLN A 96 7.02 10.82 -4.17
CA GLN A 96 7.41 11.89 -5.09
C GLN A 96 7.61 13.21 -4.36
N HIS A 97 6.70 13.58 -3.45
CA HIS A 97 6.85 14.80 -2.66
C HIS A 97 8.14 14.80 -1.86
N ARG A 98 8.46 13.70 -1.17
CA ARG A 98 9.70 13.55 -0.41
C ARG A 98 10.95 13.53 -1.29
N ALA A 99 10.89 12.85 -2.44
CA ALA A 99 11.99 12.75 -3.38
C ALA A 99 12.40 14.11 -3.97
N LEU A 100 11.45 15.05 -4.11
CA LEU A 100 11.76 16.43 -4.53
C LEU A 100 12.62 17.17 -3.50
N GLU A 101 12.55 16.82 -2.22
CA GLU A 101 13.34 17.48 -1.17
C GLU A 101 14.81 17.09 -1.19
N ASP A 102 15.14 15.87 -1.64
CA ASP A 102 16.52 15.36 -1.67
C ASP A 102 17.07 15.10 -3.08
N GLY A 103 16.31 15.45 -4.12
CA GLY A 103 16.74 15.36 -5.52
C GLY A 103 16.71 13.94 -6.10
N THR A 104 16.03 13.01 -5.45
CA THR A 104 15.80 11.64 -5.92
C THR A 104 14.94 11.65 -7.19
N VAL A 105 15.37 10.95 -8.24
CA VAL A 105 14.54 10.73 -9.43
C VAL A 105 13.54 9.61 -9.14
N VAL A 106 12.24 9.84 -9.40
CA VAL A 106 11.21 8.80 -9.28
C VAL A 106 10.64 8.47 -10.65
N GLN A 107 10.71 7.20 -11.02
CA GLN A 107 9.98 6.62 -12.16
C GLN A 107 8.96 5.63 -11.63
N TYR A 108 7.84 5.45 -12.32
CA TYR A 108 6.77 4.58 -11.81
C TYR A 108 5.99 3.88 -12.92
N VAL A 109 5.46 2.70 -12.58
CA VAL A 109 4.50 1.94 -13.41
C VAL A 109 3.40 1.43 -12.48
N LEU A 110 2.17 1.89 -12.72
CA LEU A 110 0.99 1.58 -11.89
C LEU A 110 0.09 0.51 -12.52
N ASP A 111 0.46 -0.02 -13.68
CA ASP A 111 -0.19 -1.18 -14.28
C ASP A 111 0.63 -2.43 -13.94
N ASN A 112 0.09 -3.29 -13.07
CA ASN A 112 0.78 -4.52 -12.68
C ASN A 112 1.09 -5.43 -13.88
N TYR A 113 0.38 -5.28 -15.01
CA TYR A 113 0.39 -6.13 -16.19
C TYR A 113 1.32 -5.63 -17.31
N ASP A 114 1.83 -4.41 -17.22
CA ASP A 114 2.77 -3.88 -18.21
C ASP A 114 4.22 -4.24 -17.88
N THR A 115 4.52 -5.53 -18.04
CA THR A 115 5.83 -6.10 -17.71
C THR A 115 6.99 -5.47 -18.49
N SER A 116 6.71 -5.04 -19.72
CA SER A 116 7.71 -4.37 -20.57
C SER A 116 8.10 -3.00 -20.02
N LEU A 117 7.14 -2.22 -19.52
CA LEU A 117 7.44 -0.94 -18.86
C LEU A 117 8.09 -1.15 -17.49
N ILE A 118 7.64 -2.16 -16.72
CA ILE A 118 8.22 -2.50 -15.42
C ILE A 118 9.72 -2.78 -15.58
N ASP A 119 10.10 -3.70 -16.48
CA ASP A 119 11.49 -4.06 -16.75
C ASP A 119 12.36 -2.86 -17.17
N ALA A 120 11.80 -1.97 -17.99
CA ALA A 120 12.49 -0.76 -18.44
C ALA A 120 12.78 0.22 -17.29
N VAL A 121 11.88 0.32 -16.31
CA VAL A 121 11.99 1.24 -15.18
C VAL A 121 12.88 0.67 -14.06
N VAL A 122 12.68 -0.59 -13.69
CA VAL A 122 13.39 -1.20 -12.55
C VAL A 122 14.88 -1.41 -12.82
N SER A 123 15.26 -1.66 -14.07
CA SER A 123 16.67 -1.85 -14.47
C SER A 123 17.55 -0.61 -14.30
N GLN A 124 16.96 0.57 -14.10
CA GLN A 124 17.65 1.85 -13.93
C GLN A 124 17.68 2.34 -12.49
N ALA A 125 16.93 1.70 -11.58
CA ALA A 125 16.74 2.19 -10.22
C ALA A 125 17.79 1.66 -9.23
N GLU A 126 18.10 2.45 -8.21
CA GLU A 126 18.96 2.02 -7.09
C GLU A 126 18.17 1.28 -6.01
N ALA A 127 16.87 1.55 -5.92
CA ALA A 127 15.92 0.77 -5.14
C ALA A 127 14.56 0.73 -5.86
N CYS A 128 13.90 -0.41 -5.79
CA CYS A 128 12.58 -0.63 -6.37
C CYS A 128 11.58 -0.85 -5.24
N LEU A 129 10.62 0.06 -5.12
CA LEU A 129 9.50 -0.04 -4.18
C LEU A 129 8.34 -0.73 -4.90
N VAL A 130 7.98 -1.93 -4.48
CA VAL A 130 6.89 -2.72 -5.06
C VAL A 130 5.72 -2.72 -4.10
N PHE A 131 4.58 -2.24 -4.58
CA PHE A 131 3.35 -2.13 -3.83
C PHE A 131 2.39 -3.21 -4.27
N VAL A 132 1.93 -3.99 -3.30
CA VAL A 132 0.95 -5.05 -3.50
C VAL A 132 -0.11 -4.98 -2.43
N ASN A 133 -1.28 -5.50 -2.73
CA ASN A 133 -2.36 -5.60 -1.77
C ASN A 133 -3.09 -6.94 -1.91
N ALA A 134 -4.07 -7.13 -1.04
CA ALA A 134 -5.12 -8.11 -1.16
C ALA A 134 -6.28 -7.58 -0.34
N ASP A 135 -7.51 -7.64 -0.85
CA ASP A 135 -8.65 -7.01 -0.17
C ASP A 135 -9.71 -8.02 0.30
N SER A 136 -10.57 -7.59 1.21
CA SER A 136 -11.72 -8.33 1.73
C SER A 136 -12.73 -7.38 2.37
N GLY A 137 -13.95 -7.83 2.61
CA GLY A 137 -14.93 -7.01 3.30
C GLY A 137 -16.22 -7.74 3.64
N GLU A 138 -17.33 -7.01 3.70
CA GLU A 138 -18.62 -7.58 4.07
C GLU A 138 -19.27 -8.37 2.92
N GLY A 139 -19.93 -9.48 3.24
CA GLY A 139 -20.41 -10.48 2.28
C GLY A 139 -21.59 -10.08 1.38
N TYR A 140 -22.08 -8.84 1.46
CA TYR A 140 -23.09 -8.33 0.53
C TYR A 140 -22.48 -7.71 -0.75
N ILE A 141 -21.16 -7.56 -0.79
CA ILE A 141 -20.40 -7.09 -1.95
C ILE A 141 -19.54 -8.24 -2.46
N GLU A 142 -19.52 -8.40 -3.79
CA GLU A 142 -18.62 -9.28 -4.50
C GLU A 142 -17.58 -8.43 -5.25
N VAL A 143 -16.29 -8.70 -5.03
CA VAL A 143 -15.19 -8.11 -5.80
C VAL A 143 -14.33 -9.24 -6.36
N ASP A 144 -14.22 -9.29 -7.69
CA ASP A 144 -13.44 -10.31 -8.42
C ASP A 144 -13.75 -11.77 -7.97
N GLY A 145 -15.03 -12.08 -7.78
CA GLY A 145 -15.48 -13.41 -7.32
C GLY A 145 -15.37 -13.67 -5.81
N ASN A 146 -14.87 -12.72 -5.02
CA ASN A 146 -14.78 -12.83 -3.55
C ASN A 146 -16.02 -12.21 -2.90
N TYR A 147 -16.85 -13.03 -2.26
CA TYR A 147 -18.09 -12.60 -1.58
C TYR A 147 -17.82 -12.29 -0.11
N GLY A 148 -17.27 -11.11 0.17
CA GLY A 148 -16.76 -10.71 1.49
C GLY A 148 -15.48 -11.45 1.89
N ASP A 149 -15.59 -12.77 2.07
CA ASP A 149 -14.47 -13.66 2.35
C ASP A 149 -13.54 -13.80 1.13
N ARG A 150 -12.23 -13.80 1.37
CA ARG A 150 -11.23 -14.06 0.32
C ARG A 150 -11.22 -15.53 -0.06
N ASN A 151 -11.24 -15.81 -1.37
CA ASN A 151 -11.14 -17.15 -1.91
C ASN A 151 -9.74 -17.78 -1.72
N ASN A 152 -8.71 -16.95 -1.50
CA ASN A 152 -7.33 -17.39 -1.32
C ASN A 152 -6.55 -16.45 -0.38
N LEU A 153 -5.27 -16.76 -0.15
CA LEU A 153 -4.35 -15.96 0.67
C LEU A 153 -3.18 -15.42 -0.18
N THR A 154 -3.35 -15.26 -1.49
CA THR A 154 -2.30 -14.69 -2.36
C THR A 154 -2.48 -13.17 -2.47
N ALA A 155 -1.46 -12.47 -2.97
CA ALA A 155 -1.63 -11.07 -3.33
C ALA A 155 -2.63 -10.96 -4.51
N TRP A 156 -3.44 -9.91 -4.52
CA TRP A 156 -4.37 -9.62 -5.61
C TRP A 156 -3.62 -9.01 -6.81
N MET A 157 -4.29 -8.91 -7.95
CA MET A 157 -3.76 -8.26 -9.16
C MET A 157 -2.37 -8.80 -9.59
N ARG A 158 -2.16 -10.11 -9.45
CA ARG A 158 -0.88 -10.80 -9.72
C ARG A 158 0.31 -10.27 -8.89
N GLY A 159 0.08 -9.81 -7.66
CA GLY A 159 1.11 -9.21 -6.82
C GLY A 159 2.32 -10.13 -6.54
N ASP A 160 2.10 -11.44 -6.40
CA ASP A 160 3.19 -12.40 -6.16
C ASP A 160 4.14 -12.53 -7.36
N ASP A 161 3.62 -12.54 -8.59
CA ASP A 161 4.47 -12.56 -9.78
C ASP A 161 5.12 -11.18 -10.01
N LEU A 162 4.41 -10.08 -9.73
CA LEU A 162 4.94 -8.72 -9.83
C LEU A 162 6.19 -8.56 -8.96
N ILE A 163 6.16 -9.05 -7.72
CA ILE A 163 7.32 -9.01 -6.82
C ILE A 163 8.50 -9.80 -7.42
N ASN A 164 8.24 -11.00 -7.95
CA ASN A 164 9.28 -11.84 -8.54
C ASN A 164 9.89 -11.23 -9.80
N GLU A 165 9.07 -10.60 -10.64
CA GLU A 165 9.49 -9.91 -11.85
C GLU A 165 10.42 -8.73 -11.50
N VAL A 166 10.00 -7.86 -10.59
CA VAL A 166 10.82 -6.73 -10.14
C VAL A 166 12.10 -7.23 -9.47
N ALA A 167 12.01 -8.23 -8.59
CA ALA A 167 13.19 -8.81 -7.93
C ALA A 167 14.14 -9.53 -8.90
N GLY A 168 13.66 -9.97 -10.06
CA GLY A 168 14.48 -10.52 -11.14
C GLY A 168 15.41 -9.48 -11.77
N ASN A 169 14.97 -8.22 -11.84
CA ASN A 169 15.66 -7.14 -12.54
C ASN A 169 16.16 -6.00 -11.62
N CYS A 170 15.86 -6.06 -10.32
CA CYS A 170 16.26 -5.08 -9.32
C CYS A 170 16.79 -5.76 -8.04
N SER A 171 18.08 -5.61 -7.75
CA SER A 171 18.75 -6.26 -6.62
C SER A 171 18.41 -5.67 -5.25
N ASN A 172 17.74 -4.52 -5.22
CA ASN A 172 17.28 -3.84 -4.02
C ASN A 172 15.76 -3.60 -4.10
N THR A 173 15.01 -4.69 -4.01
CA THR A 173 13.54 -4.69 -4.06
C THR A 173 12.97 -4.61 -2.65
N ILE A 174 12.17 -3.58 -2.40
CA ILE A 174 11.50 -3.31 -1.13
C ILE A 174 10.01 -3.50 -1.37
N VAL A 175 9.40 -4.48 -0.72
CA VAL A 175 7.98 -4.78 -0.85
C VAL A 175 7.18 -4.07 0.24
N VAL A 176 6.10 -3.39 -0.14
CA VAL A 176 5.11 -2.82 0.76
C VAL A 176 3.77 -3.50 0.49
N ALA A 177 3.19 -4.10 1.53
CA ALA A 177 1.94 -4.84 1.44
C ALA A 177 0.82 -4.16 2.24
N HIS A 178 -0.24 -3.72 1.55
CA HIS A 178 -1.49 -3.28 2.18
C HIS A 178 -2.51 -4.42 2.18
N THR A 179 -2.75 -5.04 3.34
CA THR A 179 -3.62 -6.22 3.42
C THR A 179 -4.43 -6.21 4.73
N PRO A 180 -5.69 -6.69 4.74
CA PRO A 180 -6.52 -6.82 5.94
C PRO A 180 -6.07 -7.96 6.86
N GLY A 181 -5.18 -8.83 6.36
CA GLY A 181 -4.69 -10.01 7.08
C GLY A 181 -3.51 -10.65 6.37
N PRO A 182 -3.14 -11.90 6.73
CA PRO A 182 -1.97 -12.55 6.15
C PRO A 182 -2.14 -12.84 4.66
N ILE A 183 -1.02 -12.76 3.93
CA ILE A 183 -0.86 -13.31 2.58
C ILE A 183 0.30 -14.32 2.61
N LEU A 184 0.30 -15.28 1.68
CA LEU A 184 1.40 -16.22 1.49
C LEU A 184 2.58 -15.46 0.87
N MET A 185 3.75 -15.55 1.51
CA MET A 185 4.96 -14.86 1.05
C MET A 185 6.06 -15.82 0.60
N GLU A 186 5.88 -17.14 0.83
CA GLU A 186 6.88 -18.17 0.49
C GLU A 186 7.43 -18.12 -0.94
N PRO A 187 6.64 -17.78 -1.97
CA PRO A 187 7.15 -17.71 -3.34
C PRO A 187 8.28 -16.70 -3.56
N TRP A 188 8.42 -15.67 -2.71
CA TRP A 188 9.32 -14.54 -2.95
C TRP A 188 10.07 -14.02 -1.72
N ILE A 189 9.63 -14.33 -0.48
CA ILE A 189 10.20 -13.74 0.75
C ILE A 189 11.67 -14.06 0.97
N GLU A 190 12.12 -15.24 0.53
CA GLU A 190 13.52 -15.68 0.63
C GLU A 190 14.38 -15.25 -0.56
N ASN A 191 13.81 -14.57 -1.55
CA ASN A 191 14.59 -14.03 -2.67
C ASN A 191 15.64 -13.04 -2.13
N PRO A 192 16.94 -13.20 -2.46
CA PRO A 192 18.00 -12.33 -1.96
C PRO A 192 17.87 -10.88 -2.45
N ASN A 193 17.21 -10.65 -3.59
CA ASN A 193 16.97 -9.33 -4.14
C ASN A 193 15.79 -8.61 -3.47
N VAL A 194 14.93 -9.33 -2.73
CA VAL A 194 13.93 -8.72 -1.84
C VAL A 194 14.63 -8.34 -0.54
N THR A 195 15.06 -7.09 -0.45
CA THR A 195 15.92 -6.60 0.65
C THR A 195 15.12 -6.10 1.84
N ALA A 196 13.90 -5.61 1.65
CA ALA A 196 13.01 -5.27 2.76
C ALA A 196 11.55 -5.59 2.46
N VAL A 197 10.77 -5.83 3.52
CA VAL A 197 9.33 -6.10 3.44
C VAL A 197 8.63 -5.38 4.58
N LEU A 198 7.66 -4.54 4.23
CA LEU A 198 6.79 -3.81 5.14
C LEU A 198 5.36 -4.29 4.98
N MET A 199 4.71 -4.67 6.08
CA MET A 199 3.26 -4.87 6.13
C MET A 199 2.64 -3.60 6.69
N ALA A 200 1.92 -2.87 5.83
CA ALA A 200 1.37 -1.55 6.11
C ALA A 200 -0.12 -1.58 6.50
N GLY A 201 -0.79 -2.72 6.36
CA GLY A 201 -2.17 -2.90 6.79
C GLY A 201 -3.14 -2.03 5.98
N LEU A 202 -4.09 -1.38 6.67
CA LEU A 202 -5.08 -0.47 6.08
C LEU A 202 -4.99 0.91 6.77
N PRO A 203 -4.09 1.79 6.32
CA PRO A 203 -3.66 2.97 7.09
C PRO A 203 -4.60 4.18 7.00
N GLY A 204 -5.70 4.11 6.24
CA GLY A 204 -6.63 5.23 6.09
C GLY A 204 -6.08 6.42 5.30
N GLN A 205 -6.61 7.62 5.54
CA GLN A 205 -6.44 8.79 4.65
C GLN A 205 -4.97 9.29 4.51
N GLU A 206 -4.11 8.95 5.46
CA GLU A 206 -2.69 9.35 5.51
C GLU A 206 -1.73 8.23 5.07
N SER A 207 -2.20 7.27 4.26
CA SER A 207 -1.45 6.08 3.83
C SER A 207 -0.01 6.40 3.41
N GLY A 208 0.17 7.19 2.35
CA GLY A 208 1.48 7.52 1.81
C GLY A 208 2.36 8.32 2.77
N ASN A 209 1.79 9.29 3.49
CA ASN A 209 2.55 10.10 4.46
C ASN A 209 3.09 9.25 5.62
N SER A 210 2.24 8.36 6.14
CA SER A 210 2.61 7.41 7.19
C SER A 210 3.74 6.48 6.75
N LEU A 211 3.67 6.01 5.51
CA LEU A 211 4.66 5.13 4.94
C LEU A 211 6.00 5.84 4.73
N VAL A 212 5.99 7.07 4.19
CA VAL A 212 7.21 7.86 3.96
C VAL A 212 7.96 8.13 5.27
N ASP A 213 7.24 8.39 6.37
CA ASP A 213 7.86 8.54 7.69
C ASP A 213 8.71 7.32 8.07
N VAL A 214 8.25 6.11 7.75
CA VAL A 214 8.97 4.86 8.01
C VAL A 214 10.07 4.61 6.98
N LEU A 215 9.77 4.78 5.69
CA LEU A 215 10.73 4.55 4.60
C LEU A 215 11.98 5.40 4.75
N TYR A 216 11.84 6.65 5.18
CA TYR A 216 12.95 7.60 5.36
C TYR A 216 13.45 7.69 6.81
N GLY A 217 12.90 6.88 7.72
CA GLY A 217 13.38 6.76 9.10
C GLY A 217 13.07 7.96 10.01
N ALA A 218 12.09 8.80 9.65
CA ALA A 218 11.53 9.78 10.57
C ALA A 218 10.77 9.09 11.72
N VAL A 219 10.17 7.93 11.44
CA VAL A 219 9.59 7.02 12.41
C VAL A 219 10.28 5.66 12.27
N ASN A 220 10.68 5.08 13.40
CA ASN A 220 11.25 3.74 13.43
C ASN A 220 10.10 2.71 13.54
N PRO A 221 9.96 1.73 12.62
CA PRO A 221 8.80 0.85 12.62
C PRO A 221 8.78 -0.03 13.87
N SER A 222 7.80 0.21 14.74
CA SER A 222 7.61 -0.51 16.01
C SER A 222 6.49 -1.54 15.98
N GLY A 223 5.71 -1.59 14.89
CA GLY A 223 4.59 -2.50 14.73
C GLY A 223 5.00 -3.97 14.90
N LYS A 224 4.06 -4.78 15.39
CA LYS A 224 4.18 -6.24 15.46
C LYS A 224 2.95 -6.85 14.81
N LEU A 225 3.13 -7.98 14.14
CA LEU A 225 2.02 -8.67 13.51
C LEU A 225 0.98 -9.06 14.59
N PRO A 226 -0.30 -8.73 14.39
CA PRO A 226 -1.39 -9.21 15.27
C PRO A 226 -1.81 -10.66 14.93
N TRP A 227 -1.19 -11.29 13.94
CA TRP A 227 -1.48 -12.62 13.43
C TRP A 227 -0.21 -13.34 12.98
N THR A 228 -0.32 -14.64 12.73
CA THR A 228 0.78 -15.45 12.16
C THR A 228 0.72 -15.41 10.63
N ILE A 229 1.87 -15.28 9.97
CA ILE A 229 2.01 -15.55 8.54
C ILE A 229 2.51 -16.99 8.40
N GLY A 230 1.60 -17.87 7.95
CA GLY A 230 1.88 -19.29 7.79
C GLY A 230 2.49 -19.66 6.44
N LYS A 231 3.12 -20.83 6.40
CA LYS A 231 3.58 -21.53 5.20
C LYS A 231 2.49 -22.47 4.67
N LYS A 232 2.47 -22.79 3.37
CA LYS A 232 1.56 -23.78 2.76
C LYS A 232 2.19 -24.56 1.60
#